data_AF-A0A9N9BB07-F1
#
_entry.id   AF-A0A9N9BB07-F1
#
_cell.length_a   1.000
_cell.length_b   1.000
_cell.length_c   1.000
_cell.angle_alpha   90.00
_cell.angle_beta   90.00
_cell.angle_gamma   90.00
#
_symmetry.space_group_name_H-M   'P 1'
#
loop_
_entity.id
_entity.type
_entity.pdbx_description
1 polymer ?
#
loop_
_entity_poly.entity_id
_entity_poly.type
_entity_poly.pdbx_seq_one_letter_code
_entity_poly.pdbx_strand_id
1 'polypeptide(L)'
;SVTTADGSAVVRIGNTSAICGIKAEVAEPNVNTPLEGYLVPNVELPPMCSPNFKPGPPSELAQVLSETVNKLLKGVRESLCIEEGKAVCVLYCDVVCINYDGNILDASVYAVVSALSNVRLPKITYDDGIVKATPDKTIELPLSRIPFSATFAIFDGFRDSSRPG
;
A
#
# COMPACT_ATOMS: atom_id res chain seq x y z
N SER A 1 8.82 13.80 -3.61
CA SER A 1 7.93 13.89 -2.44
C SER A 1 6.70 14.64 -2.88
N VAL A 2 5.51 14.04 -2.78
CA VAL A 2 4.26 14.78 -2.93
C VAL A 2 4.16 15.65 -1.67
N THR A 3 4.18 16.97 -1.83
CA THR A 3 4.41 17.95 -0.74
C THR A 3 3.38 17.92 0.39
N THR A 4 2.28 17.17 0.23
CA THR A 4 1.17 17.04 1.19
C THR A 4 1.00 15.62 1.75
N ALA A 5 1.85 14.66 1.36
CA ALA A 5 1.77 13.28 1.84
C ALA A 5 2.76 13.04 2.98
N ASP A 6 2.34 12.27 4.00
CA ASP A 6 3.17 11.90 5.15
C ASP A 6 4.29 10.93 4.76
N GLY A 7 4.08 10.17 3.68
CA GLY A 7 5.09 9.34 3.04
C GLY A 7 4.79 9.19 1.55
N SER A 8 5.83 9.02 0.73
CA SER A 8 5.64 8.72 -0.68
C SER A 8 6.81 7.94 -1.26
N ALA A 9 6.55 7.21 -2.33
CA ALA A 9 7.59 6.53 -3.11
C ALA A 9 7.17 6.39 -4.57
N VAL A 10 8.17 6.36 -5.45
CA VAL A 10 7.99 5.99 -6.86
C VAL A 10 8.80 4.73 -7.10
N VAL A 11 8.17 3.70 -7.65
CA VAL A 11 8.79 2.43 -7.98
C VAL A 11 8.73 2.21 -9.48
N ARG A 12 9.79 1.62 -10.01
CA ARG A 12 9.90 1.21 -11.41
C ARG A 12 10.44 -0.22 -11.49
N ILE A 13 9.65 -1.11 -12.07
CA ILE A 13 10.03 -2.50 -12.39
C ILE A 13 10.05 -2.61 -13.92
N GLY A 14 11.24 -2.58 -14.52
CA GLY A 14 11.36 -2.49 -15.98
C GLY A 14 10.72 -1.19 -16.50
N ASN A 15 9.69 -1.30 -17.35
CA ASN A 15 8.92 -0.15 -17.80
C ASN A 15 7.70 0.14 -16.96
N THR A 16 7.22 -0.82 -16.16
CA THR A 16 6.09 -0.58 -15.25
C THR A 16 6.51 0.36 -14.14
N SER A 17 5.74 1.42 -13.94
CA SER A 17 5.98 2.39 -12.87
C SER A 17 4.69 2.73 -12.12
N ALA A 18 4.84 2.90 -10.81
CA ALA A 18 3.77 3.29 -9.92
C ALA A 18 4.30 4.28 -8.88
N ILE A 19 3.45 5.22 -8.48
CA ILE A 19 3.69 6.11 -7.36
C ILE A 19 2.72 5.76 -6.23
N CYS A 20 3.20 5.76 -4.99
CA CYS A 20 2.36 5.68 -3.82
C CYS A 20 2.51 6.93 -2.97
N GLY A 21 1.38 7.50 -2.55
CA GLY A 21 1.28 8.51 -1.51
C GLY A 21 0.57 7.93 -0.29
N ILE A 22 1.04 8.27 0.90
CA ILE A 22 0.46 7.86 2.17
C ILE A 22 0.01 9.08 2.95
N LYS A 23 -1.22 9.02 3.44
CA LYS A 23 -1.78 9.99 4.39
C LYS A 23 -2.20 9.26 5.66
N ALA A 24 -1.85 9.84 6.81
CA ALA A 24 -2.15 9.28 8.11
C ALA A 24 -3.25 10.06 8.84
N GLU A 25 -4.14 9.33 9.50
CA GLU A 25 -5.17 9.87 10.40
C GLU A 25 -5.21 9.03 11.69
N VAL A 26 -5.85 9.55 12.75
CA VAL A 26 -6.07 8.81 13.99
C VAL A 26 -7.53 8.43 14.08
N ALA A 27 -7.80 7.18 14.46
CA ALA A 27 -9.14 6.66 14.65
C ALA A 27 -9.20 5.74 15.87
N GLU A 28 -10.42 5.39 16.29
CA GLU A 28 -10.64 4.35 17.29
C GLU A 28 -10.46 2.95 16.65
N PRO A 29 -9.79 2.01 17.35
CA PRO A 29 -9.65 0.65 16.86
C PRO A 29 -10.96 -0.12 16.87
N ASN A 30 -10.98 -1.23 16.13
CA ASN A 30 -12.09 -2.17 16.20
C ASN A 30 -12.08 -2.88 17.56
N VAL A 31 -13.25 -3.04 18.17
CA VAL A 31 -13.42 -3.72 19.47
C VAL A 31 -12.84 -5.15 19.47
N ASN A 32 -12.86 -5.83 18.32
CA ASN A 32 -12.32 -7.19 18.21
C ASN A 32 -10.80 -7.23 18.01
N THR A 33 -10.18 -6.14 17.56
CA THR A 33 -8.74 -6.04 17.27
C THR A 33 -8.19 -4.72 17.83
N PRO A 34 -8.12 -4.56 19.17
CA PRO A 34 -7.77 -3.29 19.81
C PRO A 34 -6.33 -2.83 19.60
N LEU A 35 -5.45 -3.73 19.14
CA LEU A 35 -4.04 -3.50 18.84
C LEU A 35 -3.74 -3.29 17.35
N GLU A 36 -4.74 -3.42 16.47
CA GLU A 36 -4.53 -3.25 15.03
C GLU A 36 -5.03 -1.87 14.58
N GLY A 37 -4.16 -1.12 13.91
CA GLY A 37 -4.59 0.03 13.12
C GLY A 37 -5.14 -0.37 11.75
N TYR A 38 -5.35 0.63 10.90
CA TYR A 38 -5.99 0.44 9.60
C TYR A 38 -5.02 0.77 8.48
N LEU A 39 -5.01 -0.10 7.47
CA LEU A 39 -4.32 0.14 6.21
C LEU A 39 -5.39 0.09 5.11
N VAL A 40 -5.51 1.17 4.35
CA VAL A 40 -6.54 1.34 3.31
C VAL A 40 -5.84 1.62 1.99
N PRO A 41 -5.36 0.57 1.29
CA PRO A 41 -4.75 0.73 -0.02
C PRO A 41 -5.81 0.91 -1.10
N ASN A 42 -5.55 1.84 -2.01
CA ASN A 42 -6.35 2.12 -3.19
C ASN A 42 -5.40 2.14 -4.40
N VAL A 43 -5.65 1.28 -5.38
CA VAL A 43 -4.85 1.19 -6.60
C VAL A 43 -5.63 1.77 -7.77
N GLU A 44 -5.07 2.77 -8.42
CA GLU A 44 -5.64 3.44 -9.58
C GLU A 44 -4.87 3.11 -10.85
N LEU A 45 -5.63 2.81 -11.90
CA LEU A 45 -5.13 2.49 -13.24
C LEU A 45 -5.72 3.50 -14.22
N PRO A 46 -5.16 4.73 -14.27
CA PRO A 46 -5.68 5.78 -15.12
C PRO A 46 -5.42 5.45 -16.61
N PRO A 47 -6.22 5.99 -17.54
CA PRO A 47 -5.97 5.85 -18.99
C PRO A 47 -4.57 6.32 -19.44
N MET A 48 -3.92 7.15 -18.62
CA MET A 48 -2.55 7.61 -18.84
C MET A 48 -1.53 6.46 -18.83
N CYS A 49 -1.74 5.40 -18.03
CA CYS A 49 -0.74 4.33 -17.92
C CYS A 49 -0.87 3.25 -19.00
N SER A 50 -2.04 3.12 -19.63
CA SER A 50 -2.28 2.29 -20.80
C SER A 50 -3.61 2.64 -21.46
N PRO A 51 -3.71 2.61 -22.80
CA PRO A 51 -4.99 2.81 -23.52
C PRO A 51 -6.05 1.75 -23.20
N ASN A 52 -5.66 0.63 -22.58
CA ASN A 52 -6.58 -0.44 -22.17
C ASN A 52 -7.43 -0.06 -20.93
N PHE A 53 -7.03 0.97 -20.18
CA PHE A 53 -7.77 1.43 -19.01
C PHE A 53 -8.71 2.58 -19.36
N LYS A 54 -9.95 2.50 -18.86
CA LYS A 54 -11.00 3.49 -19.13
C LYS A 54 -11.16 4.43 -17.93
N PRO A 55 -11.52 5.72 -18.18
CA PRO A 55 -11.94 6.61 -17.10
C PRO A 55 -13.22 6.10 -16.44
N GLY A 56 -13.38 6.36 -15.15
CA GLY A 56 -14.57 5.99 -14.38
C GLY A 56 -14.20 5.34 -13.05
N PRO A 57 -15.15 4.62 -12.42
CA PRO A 57 -14.88 3.92 -11.17
C PRO A 57 -13.78 2.85 -11.35
N PRO A 58 -13.12 2.41 -10.26
CA PRO A 58 -12.05 1.42 -10.32
C PRO A 58 -12.49 0.15 -11.05
N SER A 59 -11.70 -0.25 -12.04
CA SER A 59 -11.89 -1.52 -12.76
C SER A 59 -11.77 -2.72 -11.82
N GLU A 60 -12.29 -3.89 -12.23
CA GLU A 60 -12.15 -5.14 -11.47
C GLU A 60 -10.69 -5.44 -11.12
N LEU A 61 -9.77 -5.25 -12.07
CA LEU A 61 -8.34 -5.44 -11.82
C LEU A 61 -7.82 -4.48 -10.74
N ALA A 62 -8.20 -3.21 -10.77
CA ALA A 62 -7.83 -2.23 -9.75
C ALA A 62 -8.36 -2.60 -8.34
N GLN A 63 -9.59 -3.10 -8.26
CA GLN A 63 -10.18 -3.57 -7.01
C GLN A 63 -9.45 -4.81 -6.47
N VAL A 64 -9.17 -5.79 -7.33
CA VAL A 64 -8.41 -7.00 -6.97
C VAL A 64 -7.00 -6.64 -6.50
N LEU A 65 -6.31 -5.72 -7.17
CA LEU A 65 -5.00 -5.25 -6.75
C LEU A 65 -5.05 -4.60 -5.37
N SER A 66 -6.01 -3.70 -5.14
CA SER A 66 -6.19 -3.02 -3.85
C SER A 66 -6.43 -4.02 -2.72
N GLU A 67 -7.32 -4.99 -2.93
CA GLU A 67 -7.61 -6.03 -1.94
C GLU A 67 -6.40 -6.96 -1.72
N THR A 68 -5.67 -7.30 -2.77
CA THR A 68 -4.48 -8.16 -2.68
C THR A 68 -3.37 -7.47 -1.91
N VAL A 69 -3.08 -6.19 -2.19
CA VAL A 69 -2.13 -5.38 -1.43
C VAL A 69 -2.55 -5.32 0.04
N ASN A 70 -3.84 -5.09 0.32
CA ASN A 70 -4.36 -5.07 1.69
C ASN A 70 -4.11 -6.38 2.45
N LYS A 71 -4.32 -7.52 1.79
CA LYS A 71 -4.08 -8.86 2.36
C LYS A 71 -2.61 -9.12 2.62
N LEU A 72 -1.73 -8.77 1.67
CA LEU A 72 -0.28 -8.98 1.78
C LEU A 72 0.34 -8.12 2.90
N LEU A 73 -0.19 -6.91 3.11
CA LEU A 73 0.33 -5.95 4.09
C LEU A 73 -0.35 -6.02 5.45
N LYS A 74 -1.16 -7.06 5.74
CA LYS A 74 -1.89 -7.19 7.00
C LYS A 74 -0.98 -7.08 8.24
N GLY A 75 0.24 -7.63 8.17
CA GLY A 75 1.20 -7.61 9.27
C GLY A 75 1.75 -6.22 9.64
N VAL A 76 1.49 -5.18 8.83
CA VAL A 76 1.87 -3.80 9.15
C VAL A 76 0.95 -3.18 10.19
N ARG A 77 -0.30 -3.66 10.31
CA ARG A 77 -1.35 -3.02 11.13
C ARG A 77 -1.07 -3.00 12.62
N GLU A 78 -0.36 -4.00 13.12
CA GLU A 78 0.04 -4.08 14.55
C GLU A 78 1.03 -2.96 14.92
N SER A 79 1.86 -2.53 13.97
CA SER A 79 2.78 -1.39 14.14
C SER A 79 2.08 -0.02 14.15
N LEU A 80 0.76 0.03 13.96
CA LEU A 80 -0.03 1.26 13.87
C LEU A 80 -0.80 1.59 15.16
N CYS A 81 -0.65 0.78 16.21
CA CYS A 81 -1.27 1.05 17.51
C CYS A 81 -0.59 2.22 18.21
N ILE A 82 -1.39 3.19 18.68
CA ILE A 82 -0.91 4.32 19.49
C ILE A 82 -1.18 4.00 20.96
N GLU A 83 -2.43 3.63 21.27
CA GLU A 83 -2.89 3.23 22.60
C GLU A 83 -3.95 2.14 22.45
N GLU A 84 -3.73 0.99 23.11
CA GLU A 84 -4.57 -0.21 22.96
C GLU A 84 -6.04 0.09 23.27
N GLY A 85 -6.92 -0.21 22.31
CA GLY A 85 -8.37 -0.04 22.48
C GLY A 85 -8.84 1.42 22.54
N LYS A 86 -7.96 2.40 22.34
CA LYS A 86 -8.27 3.84 22.43
C LYS A 86 -7.98 4.59 21.14
N ALA A 87 -6.77 4.41 20.60
CA ALA A 87 -6.32 5.17 19.45
C ALA A 87 -5.35 4.36 18.60
N VAL A 88 -5.61 4.35 17.30
CA VAL A 88 -4.76 3.71 16.29
C VAL A 88 -4.60 4.62 15.08
N CYS A 89 -3.53 4.39 14.32
CA CYS A 89 -3.31 5.09 13.07
C CYS A 89 -4.03 4.40 11.90
N VAL A 90 -4.65 5.22 11.05
CA VAL A 90 -5.21 4.86 9.75
C VAL A 90 -4.26 5.38 8.69
N LEU A 91 -3.76 4.50 7.84
CA LEU A 91 -2.93 4.86 6.70
C LEU A 91 -3.70 4.63 5.40
N TYR A 92 -4.02 5.72 4.71
CA TYR A 92 -4.56 5.69 3.36
C TYR A 92 -3.37 5.62 2.39
N CYS A 93 -3.34 4.58 1.56
CA CYS A 93 -2.25 4.36 0.62
C CYS A 93 -2.79 4.42 -0.80
N ASP A 94 -2.63 5.57 -1.44
CA ASP A 94 -3.05 5.76 -2.83
C ASP A 94 -1.90 5.41 -3.76
N VAL A 95 -2.10 4.36 -4.56
CA VAL A 95 -1.15 3.89 -5.56
C VAL A 95 -1.70 4.27 -6.93
N VAL A 96 -0.94 5.06 -7.69
CA VAL A 96 -1.29 5.41 -9.06
C VAL A 96 -0.30 4.77 -10.01
N CYS A 97 -0.79 3.95 -10.93
CA CYS A 97 0.03 3.43 -12.02
C CYS A 97 0.33 4.55 -13.02
N ILE A 98 1.60 4.76 -13.33
CA ILE A 98 2.08 5.79 -14.26
C ILE A 98 2.30 5.18 -15.64
N ASN A 99 2.91 4.00 -15.69
CA ASN A 99 3.13 3.24 -16.93
C ASN A 99 2.88 1.76 -16.66
N TYR A 100 2.09 1.11 -17.50
CA TYR A 100 1.73 -0.30 -17.36
C TYR A 100 2.37 -1.13 -18.47
N ASP A 101 3.36 -1.94 -18.11
CA ASP A 101 4.04 -2.92 -18.99
C ASP A 101 4.09 -4.31 -18.32
N GLY A 102 3.02 -4.66 -17.60
CA GLY A 102 2.89 -5.91 -16.84
C GLY A 102 3.35 -5.83 -15.38
N ASN A 103 3.09 -6.90 -14.63
CA ASN A 103 3.42 -7.06 -13.20
C ASN A 103 3.11 -5.84 -12.30
N ILE A 104 1.93 -5.24 -12.46
CA ILE A 104 1.51 -4.08 -11.66
C ILE A 104 1.28 -4.43 -10.18
N LEU A 105 1.00 -5.71 -9.87
CA LEU A 105 0.83 -6.17 -8.50
C LEU A 105 2.11 -5.96 -7.69
N ASP A 106 3.23 -6.49 -8.16
CA ASP A 106 4.51 -6.34 -7.44
C ASP A 106 4.95 -4.88 -7.38
N ALA A 107 4.75 -4.13 -8.47
CA ALA A 107 5.02 -2.70 -8.48
C ALA A 107 4.20 -1.93 -7.43
N SER A 108 2.93 -2.31 -7.24
CA SER A 108 2.04 -1.69 -6.25
C SER A 108 2.46 -2.04 -4.83
N VAL A 109 2.75 -3.31 -4.54
CA VAL A 109 3.23 -3.75 -3.22
C VAL A 109 4.53 -3.03 -2.86
N TYR A 110 5.48 -3.00 -3.78
CA TYR A 110 6.75 -2.29 -3.57
C TYR A 110 6.57 -0.79 -3.41
N ALA A 111 5.65 -0.17 -4.15
CA ALA A 111 5.36 1.26 -3.99
C ALA A 111 4.82 1.57 -2.59
N VAL A 112 3.86 0.78 -2.08
CA VAL A 112 3.32 0.98 -0.73
C VAL A 112 4.37 0.71 0.34
N VAL A 113 5.11 -0.40 0.24
CA VAL A 113 6.19 -0.74 1.19
C VAL A 113 7.28 0.34 1.25
N SER A 114 7.68 0.84 0.09
CA SER A 114 8.68 1.90 -0.02
C SER A 114 8.13 3.22 0.55
N ALA A 115 6.86 3.53 0.29
CA ALA A 115 6.22 4.72 0.83
C ALA A 115 6.07 4.64 2.35
N LEU A 116 5.70 3.49 2.91
CA LEU A 116 5.61 3.23 4.35
C LEU A 116 6.94 3.48 5.06
N SER A 117 8.06 3.05 4.45
CA SER A 117 9.40 3.28 4.99
C SER A 117 9.80 4.78 5.02
N ASN A 118 9.19 5.57 4.12
CA ASN A 118 9.39 7.02 4.04
C ASN A 118 8.39 7.82 4.88
N VAL A 119 7.42 7.17 5.54
CA VAL A 119 6.44 7.89 6.36
C VAL A 119 7.13 8.56 7.54
N ARG A 120 6.83 9.84 7.75
CA ARG A 120 7.26 10.64 8.90
C ARG A 120 6.04 11.29 9.54
N LEU A 121 5.68 10.85 10.74
CA LEU A 121 4.52 11.35 11.47
C LEU A 121 4.95 12.13 12.71
N PRO A 122 4.23 13.17 13.13
CA PRO A 122 4.46 13.78 14.43
C PRO A 122 4.28 12.72 15.53
N LYS A 123 5.04 12.81 16.61
CA LYS A 123 4.87 11.90 17.74
C LYS A 123 3.47 12.11 18.33
N ILE A 124 2.64 11.07 18.25
CA ILE A 124 1.29 11.06 18.79
C ILE A 124 1.33 10.37 20.16
N THR A 125 0.72 10.99 21.16
CA THR A 125 0.55 10.43 22.50
C THR A 125 -0.91 10.52 22.92
N TYR A 126 -1.40 9.50 23.62
CA TYR A 126 -2.72 9.52 24.23
C TYR A 126 -2.57 9.87 25.72
N ASP A 127 -3.28 10.90 26.18
CA ASP A 127 -3.21 11.39 27.56
C ASP A 127 -4.58 11.92 27.98
N ASP A 128 -5.15 11.36 29.06
CA ASP A 128 -6.47 11.71 29.61
C ASP A 128 -7.62 11.79 28.57
N GLY A 129 -7.66 10.84 27.63
CA GLY A 129 -8.71 10.82 26.61
C GLY A 129 -8.44 11.69 25.38
N ILE A 130 -7.33 12.42 25.37
CA ILE A 130 -6.98 13.37 24.30
C ILE A 130 -5.78 12.84 23.53
N VAL A 131 -5.93 12.77 22.21
CA VAL A 131 -4.83 12.51 21.26
C VAL A 131 -4.06 13.81 21.07
N LYS A 132 -2.81 13.86 21.55
CA LYS A 132 -1.91 15.01 21.40
C LYS A 132 -0.83 14.69 20.38
N ALA A 133 -0.71 15.51 19.35
CA ALA A 133 0.40 15.46 18.40
C ALA A 133 1.49 16.44 18.86
N THR A 134 2.76 16.00 18.86
CA THR A 134 3.92 16.86 19.10
C THR A 134 4.57 17.21 17.76
N PRO A 135 4.33 18.41 17.19
CA PRO A 135 4.77 18.74 15.83
C PRO A 135 6.30 18.77 15.68
N ASP A 136 7.01 19.15 16.76
CA ASP A 136 8.47 19.35 16.73
C ASP A 136 9.27 18.04 16.70
N LYS A 137 8.60 16.89 16.85
CA LYS A 137 9.21 15.57 16.84
C LYS A 137 8.51 14.68 15.84
N THR A 138 9.13 14.46 14.70
CA THR A 138 8.69 13.44 13.75
C THR A 138 9.33 12.10 14.09
N ILE A 139 8.54 11.03 13.97
CA ILE A 139 8.96 9.65 14.14
C ILE A 139 8.73 8.90 12.84
N GLU A 140 9.58 7.92 12.58
CA GLU A 140 9.37 6.95 11.51
C GLU A 140 8.36 5.90 11.98
N LEU A 141 7.62 5.31 11.04
CA LEU A 141 6.75 4.19 11.35
C LEU A 141 7.61 2.98 11.82
N PRO A 142 7.34 2.41 13.00
CA PRO A 142 8.10 1.27 13.50
C PRO A 142 7.63 -0.03 12.82
N LEU A 143 7.96 -0.18 11.53
CA LEU A 143 7.57 -1.34 10.72
C LEU A 143 8.26 -2.61 11.25
N SER A 144 7.47 -3.51 11.85
CA SER A 144 7.99 -4.76 12.42
C SER A 144 8.40 -5.77 11.34
N ARG A 145 7.73 -5.73 10.19
CA ARG A 145 7.95 -6.62 9.06
C ARG A 145 7.70 -5.89 7.75
N ILE A 146 8.56 -6.15 6.77
CA ILE A 146 8.43 -5.62 5.42
C ILE A 146 8.18 -6.80 4.47
N PRO A 147 6.94 -6.98 3.98
CA PRO A 147 6.63 -8.05 3.03
C PRO A 147 7.15 -7.71 1.63
N PHE A 148 7.51 -8.76 0.88
CA PHE A 148 7.85 -8.69 -0.54
C PHE A 148 6.93 -9.62 -1.32
N SER A 149 6.51 -9.19 -2.51
CA SER A 149 5.72 -10.02 -3.41
C SER A 149 6.54 -10.44 -4.63
N ALA A 150 6.23 -11.61 -5.16
CA ALA A 150 6.80 -12.09 -6.41
C ALA A 150 5.70 -12.79 -7.22
N THR A 151 5.48 -12.31 -8.43
CA THR A 151 4.48 -12.86 -9.36
C THR A 151 5.16 -13.78 -10.39
N PHE A 152 4.57 -14.94 -10.64
CA PHE A 152 5.06 -15.94 -11.59
C PHE A 152 4.02 -16.18 -12.69
N ALA A 153 4.46 -16.26 -13.95
CA ALA A 153 3.64 -16.70 -15.06
C ALA A 153 4.04 -18.13 -15.46
N ILE A 154 3.06 -19.01 -15.59
CA ILE A 154 3.26 -20.39 -16.05
C ILE A 154 2.79 -20.47 -17.50
N PHE A 155 3.64 -20.99 -18.37
CA PHE A 155 3.31 -21.27 -19.76
C PHE A 155 3.27 -22.77 -19.96
N ASP A 156 2.19 -23.28 -20.57
CA ASP A 156 2.17 -24.66 -21.02
C ASP A 156 3.31 -24.87 -22.01
N GLY A 157 4.16 -25.86 -21.75
CA GLY A 157 5.32 -26.15 -22.59
C GLY A 157 4.91 -26.34 -24.04
N PHE A 158 5.77 -25.89 -24.96
CA PHE A 158 5.61 -26.11 -26.40
C PHE A 158 5.39 -27.61 -26.63
N ARG A 159 4.16 -28.02 -26.97
CA ARG A 159 3.92 -29.36 -27.53
C ARG A 159 4.63 -29.37 -28.87
N ASP A 160 5.83 -29.93 -28.87
CA ASP A 160 6.58 -30.21 -30.07
C ASP A 160 5.73 -31.11 -30.98
N SER A 161 5.21 -30.54 -32.06
CA SER A 161 4.41 -31.23 -33.07
C SER A 161 5.21 -32.28 -33.85
N SER A 162 6.51 -32.45 -33.56
CA SER A 162 7.37 -33.45 -34.20
C SER A 162 7.42 -34.81 -33.51
N ARG A 163 6.74 -35.03 -32.38
CA ARG A 163 6.65 -36.36 -31.76
C ARG A 163 5.41 -37.13 -32.25
N PRO A 164 5.56 -38.19 -33.06
CA PRO A 164 4.46 -39.12 -33.31
C PRO A 164 4.16 -39.91 -32.04
N GLY A 165 2.86 -40.10 -31.77
CA GLY A 165 2.35 -40.93 -30.68
C GLY A 165 2.40 -42.43 -30.98
#